data_AF-A0A517LUV8-F1
#
_entry.id   AF-A0A517LUV8-F1
#
_cell.length_a   1.000
_cell.length_b   1.000
_cell.length_c   1.000
_cell.angle_alpha   90.00
_cell.angle_beta   90.00
_cell.angle_gamma   90.00
#
_symmetry.space_group_name_H-M   'P 1'
#
loop_
_entity.id
_entity.type
_entity.pdbx_description
1 polymer ?
#
loop_
_entity_poly.entity_id
_entity_poly.type
_entity_poly.pdbx_seq_one_letter_code
_entity_poly.pdbx_strand_id
1 'polypeptide(L)'
;MHADGDRLNTTNLLRLVLMFAGVLCGGVVDAQTSTANRWPFEAQIGQFALHSDFNVAADPQIVAQLGSLQADLKKTLQIEIYPEPIHLILFEHQSNYQGYMQRYFPNVPFRRALFIKRRGPGMVFAYKSDQMHIDLRHETSHALLNASLPYVPLWLDEGLAEYFESPPTDAARQHIHQASTRRKAFWRQVPSIESLEAVGDLSAMGATEYQEAWSWVHFLLHESDQSRGVLIRFLQELQAHSPPGQLSRRVATELPDWKSRYLAHFQR
;
A
#
# COMPACT_ATOMS: atom_id res chain seq x y z
N MET A 1 22.14 21.24 49.06
CA MET A 1 22.49 21.75 47.72
C MET A 1 22.35 20.57 46.76
N HIS A 2 21.17 20.34 46.17
CA HIS A 2 20.75 20.85 44.84
C HIS A 2 21.70 20.43 43.73
N ALA A 3 21.33 19.83 42.59
CA ALA A 3 20.07 19.37 41.98
C ALA A 3 20.52 18.40 40.83
N ASP A 4 19.90 17.26 40.58
CA ASP A 4 18.73 17.00 39.70
C ASP A 4 18.97 17.25 38.19
N GLY A 5 18.42 16.35 37.35
CA GLY A 5 18.01 16.68 35.98
C GLY A 5 18.69 15.97 34.79
N ASP A 6 18.00 14.93 34.31
CA ASP A 6 17.78 14.57 32.89
C ASP A 6 18.80 13.83 32.03
N ARG A 7 18.50 12.53 31.91
CA ARG A 7 18.69 11.69 30.72
C ARG A 7 17.75 12.15 29.60
N LEU A 8 18.25 12.38 28.39
CA LEU A 8 17.44 12.43 27.19
C LEU A 8 18.01 11.50 26.11
N ASN A 9 17.22 10.49 25.78
CA ASN A 9 17.29 9.67 24.57
C ASN A 9 17.15 10.55 23.33
N THR A 10 17.97 10.31 22.30
CA THR A 10 17.71 10.84 20.95
C THR A 10 17.84 9.73 19.91
N THR A 11 16.67 9.31 19.44
CA THR A 11 16.37 8.62 18.19
C THR A 11 16.75 9.50 17.00
N ASN A 12 17.47 8.98 16.02
CA ASN A 12 17.71 9.66 14.74
C ASN A 12 16.99 8.94 13.59
N LEU A 13 15.81 9.47 13.24
CA LEU A 13 15.22 9.36 11.90
C LEU A 13 15.99 10.32 10.97
N LEU A 14 16.49 9.83 9.83
CA LEU A 14 16.84 10.72 8.72
C LEU A 14 15.56 11.07 7.94
N ARG A 15 14.95 12.22 8.29
CA ARG A 15 14.05 12.97 7.41
C ARG A 15 14.81 14.21 6.95
N LEU A 16 15.29 14.21 5.71
CA LEU A 16 15.95 15.37 5.13
C LEU A 16 14.89 16.39 4.68
N VAL A 17 14.80 17.52 5.38
CA VAL A 17 14.00 18.70 5.00
C VAL A 17 14.97 19.81 4.65
N LEU A 18 15.02 20.23 3.38
CA LEU A 18 15.72 21.43 2.96
C LEU A 18 14.70 22.56 2.76
N MET A 19 14.82 23.62 3.55
CA MET A 19 14.13 24.90 3.34
C MET A 19 15.09 25.85 2.62
N PHE A 20 14.60 26.55 1.59
CA PHE A 20 15.24 27.77 1.10
C PHE A 20 14.18 28.87 0.97
N ALA A 21 14.50 30.04 1.51
CA ALA A 21 13.68 31.23 1.48
C ALA A 21 14.10 32.14 0.30
N GLY A 22 13.09 32.48 -0.52
CA GLY A 22 12.80 33.76 -1.18
C GLY A 22 13.87 34.50 -2.01
N VAL A 23 13.50 34.86 -3.25
CA VAL A 23 13.42 36.26 -3.71
C VAL A 23 12.26 36.40 -4.71
N LEU A 24 11.38 37.38 -4.47
CA LEU A 24 10.36 37.87 -5.39
C LEU A 24 10.97 38.94 -6.30
N CYS A 25 10.90 38.77 -7.61
CA CYS A 25 10.95 39.88 -8.56
C CYS A 25 9.88 39.67 -9.63
N GLY A 26 8.98 40.65 -9.72
CA GLY A 26 7.92 40.70 -10.72
C GLY A 26 8.46 40.95 -12.12
N GLY A 27 7.90 40.24 -13.07
CA GLY A 27 8.00 40.51 -14.50
C GLY A 27 6.67 40.14 -15.12
N VAL A 28 6.01 41.09 -15.77
CA VAL A 28 4.85 40.83 -16.63
C VAL A 28 5.40 40.06 -17.82
N VAL A 29 5.04 38.77 -17.93
CA VAL A 29 5.42 37.94 -19.07
C VAL A 29 4.16 37.60 -19.84
N ASP A 30 4.23 37.94 -21.13
CA ASP A 30 3.27 37.72 -22.19
C ASP A 30 2.52 36.39 -22.04
N ALA A 31 1.20 36.44 -22.27
CA ALA A 31 0.34 35.27 -22.32
C ALA A 31 0.59 34.50 -23.63
N GLN A 32 1.76 33.88 -23.74
CA GLN A 32 1.89 32.67 -24.52
C GLN A 32 1.13 31.59 -23.76
N THR A 33 -0.02 31.21 -24.31
CA THR A 33 -0.75 29.99 -23.95
C THR A 33 0.25 28.83 -23.98
N SER A 34 0.82 28.50 -22.82
CA SER A 34 1.49 27.24 -22.61
C SER A 34 0.45 26.16 -22.86
N THR A 35 0.49 25.51 -24.02
CA THR A 35 -0.09 24.17 -24.15
C THR A 35 0.69 23.32 -23.17
N ALA A 36 0.24 23.26 -21.92
CA ALA A 36 0.75 22.32 -20.94
C ALA A 36 0.76 20.96 -21.65
N ASN A 37 1.92 20.31 -21.71
CA ASN A 37 2.06 18.99 -22.32
C ASN A 37 1.06 18.05 -21.65
N ARG A 38 -0.14 17.91 -22.23
CA ARG A 38 -1.16 16.98 -21.78
C ARG A 38 -0.75 15.59 -22.23
N TRP A 39 -1.03 14.60 -21.39
CA TRP A 39 -0.84 13.22 -21.77
C TRP A 39 -1.72 12.90 -22.98
N PRO A 40 -1.26 12.06 -23.93
CA PRO A 40 -2.07 11.69 -25.10
C PRO A 40 -3.43 11.10 -24.72
N PHE A 41 -3.49 10.36 -23.61
CA PHE A 41 -4.72 9.81 -23.05
C PHE A 41 -4.86 10.18 -21.58
N GLU A 42 -5.98 10.81 -21.25
CA GLU A 42 -6.38 11.14 -19.88
C GLU A 42 -7.80 10.61 -19.62
N ALA A 43 -8.02 10.06 -18.42
CA ALA A 43 -9.32 9.58 -17.99
C ALA A 43 -9.49 9.72 -16.47
N GLN A 44 -10.73 9.66 -15.98
CA GLN A 44 -11.04 9.65 -14.55
C GLN A 44 -11.89 8.44 -14.23
N ILE A 45 -11.48 7.65 -13.23
CA ILE A 45 -12.22 6.50 -12.70
C ILE A 45 -12.30 6.63 -11.18
N GLY A 46 -13.44 7.03 -10.65
CA GLY A 46 -13.56 7.34 -9.21
C GLY A 46 -12.57 8.44 -8.80
N GLN A 47 -11.69 8.17 -7.84
CA GLN A 47 -10.62 9.10 -7.43
C GLN A 47 -9.31 8.93 -8.23
N PHE A 48 -9.25 7.99 -9.17
CA PHE A 48 -8.07 7.75 -10.00
C PHE A 48 -8.06 8.66 -11.22
N ALA A 49 -7.06 9.53 -11.31
CA ALA A 49 -6.76 10.34 -12.48
C ALA A 49 -5.70 9.62 -13.32
N LEU A 50 -6.09 9.11 -14.50
CA LEU A 50 -5.22 8.34 -15.38
C LEU A 50 -4.55 9.27 -16.39
N HIS A 51 -3.25 9.06 -16.57
CA HIS A 51 -2.38 9.80 -17.46
C HIS A 51 -1.50 8.80 -18.22
N SER A 52 -1.62 8.73 -19.56
CA SER A 52 -0.96 7.66 -20.31
C SER A 52 -0.62 8.01 -21.75
N ASP A 53 0.39 7.32 -22.31
CA ASP A 53 0.79 7.40 -23.71
C ASP A 53 0.09 6.35 -24.62
N PHE A 54 -0.79 5.52 -24.04
CA PHE A 54 -1.68 4.59 -24.74
C PHE A 54 -3.10 4.63 -24.18
N ASN A 55 -4.09 4.11 -24.92
CA ASN A 55 -5.50 4.16 -24.50
C ASN A 55 -5.83 3.10 -23.42
N VAL A 56 -5.38 3.33 -22.18
CA VAL A 56 -5.66 2.45 -21.03
C VAL A 56 -7.15 2.35 -20.72
N ALA A 57 -7.93 3.42 -20.96
CA ALA A 57 -9.36 3.45 -20.71
C ALA A 57 -10.16 2.55 -21.67
N ALA A 58 -9.54 2.08 -22.77
CA ALA A 58 -10.12 1.07 -23.64
C ALA A 58 -9.98 -0.36 -23.09
N ASP A 59 -9.22 -0.57 -22.02
CA ASP A 59 -9.09 -1.87 -21.36
C ASP A 59 -10.21 -2.08 -20.32
N PRO A 60 -11.22 -2.91 -20.61
CA PRO A 60 -12.35 -3.09 -19.71
C PRO A 60 -11.97 -3.76 -18.38
N GLN A 61 -10.88 -4.53 -18.33
CA GLN A 61 -10.43 -5.17 -17.09
C GLN A 61 -9.81 -4.15 -16.15
N ILE A 62 -8.94 -3.25 -16.67
CA ILE A 62 -8.37 -2.15 -15.87
C ILE A 62 -9.47 -1.22 -15.38
N VAL A 63 -10.43 -0.86 -16.23
CA VAL A 63 -11.54 0.01 -15.84
C VAL A 63 -12.39 -0.63 -14.73
N ALA A 64 -12.75 -1.91 -14.89
CA ALA A 64 -13.55 -2.63 -13.91
C ALA A 64 -12.83 -2.76 -12.56
N GLN A 65 -11.54 -3.16 -12.55
CA GLN A 65 -10.80 -3.35 -11.30
C GLN A 65 -10.59 -2.05 -10.54
N LEU A 66 -10.28 -0.94 -11.23
CA LEU A 66 -10.12 0.37 -10.60
C LEU A 66 -11.47 0.88 -10.08
N GLY A 67 -12.54 0.65 -10.82
CA GLY A 67 -13.90 1.00 -10.42
C GLY A 67 -14.41 0.24 -9.19
N SER A 68 -13.98 -1.03 -8.98
CA SER A 68 -14.43 -1.84 -7.84
C SER A 68 -13.55 -1.70 -6.60
N LEU A 69 -12.24 -1.45 -6.76
CA LEU A 69 -11.26 -1.58 -5.68
C LEU A 69 -11.58 -0.72 -4.45
N GLN A 70 -12.02 0.53 -4.65
CA GLN A 70 -12.43 1.39 -3.54
C GLN A 70 -13.58 0.79 -2.72
N ALA A 71 -14.60 0.25 -3.39
CA ALA A 71 -15.74 -0.37 -2.74
C ALA A 71 -15.33 -1.67 -2.04
N ASP A 72 -14.44 -2.46 -2.65
CA ASP A 72 -13.90 -3.70 -2.09
C ASP A 72 -13.13 -3.43 -0.79
N LEU A 73 -12.22 -2.45 -0.79
CA LEU A 73 -11.46 -2.00 0.38
C LEU A 73 -12.39 -1.49 1.48
N LYS A 74 -13.31 -0.56 1.15
CA LYS A 74 -14.27 -0.02 2.11
C LYS A 74 -15.12 -1.11 2.76
N LYS A 75 -15.68 -2.01 1.95
CA LYS A 75 -16.52 -3.11 2.43
C LYS A 75 -15.74 -4.09 3.29
N THR A 76 -14.51 -4.41 2.89
CA THR A 76 -13.70 -5.44 3.56
C THR A 76 -13.11 -4.93 4.86
N LEU A 77 -12.49 -3.75 4.85
CA LEU A 77 -11.76 -3.19 5.98
C LEU A 77 -12.61 -2.32 6.90
N GLN A 78 -13.81 -1.91 6.46
CA GLN A 78 -14.73 -1.04 7.22
C GLN A 78 -14.06 0.25 7.70
N ILE A 79 -13.18 0.80 6.86
CA ILE A 79 -12.61 2.15 7.00
C ILE A 79 -13.27 3.09 6.01
N GLU A 80 -13.30 4.38 6.34
CA GLU A 80 -13.69 5.39 5.35
C GLU A 80 -12.59 5.55 4.31
N ILE A 81 -12.98 5.69 3.03
CA ILE A 81 -12.05 5.99 1.95
C ILE A 81 -12.18 7.47 1.61
N TYR A 82 -11.11 8.23 1.82
CA TYR A 82 -11.13 9.66 1.56
C TYR A 82 -10.98 9.97 0.07
N PRO A 83 -11.72 10.97 -0.45
CA PRO A 83 -11.73 11.32 -1.87
C PRO A 83 -10.48 12.14 -2.27
N GLU A 84 -9.29 11.74 -1.80
CA GLU A 84 -8.02 12.31 -2.25
C GLU A 84 -7.72 11.78 -3.67
N PRO A 85 -7.45 12.66 -4.67
CA PRO A 85 -7.04 12.21 -5.99
C PRO A 85 -5.80 11.32 -5.94
N ILE A 86 -5.79 10.27 -6.75
CA ILE A 86 -4.63 9.39 -6.94
C ILE A 86 -4.28 9.42 -8.43
N HIS A 87 -3.05 9.81 -8.76
CA HIS A 87 -2.60 9.89 -10.15
C HIS A 87 -2.02 8.54 -10.58
N LEU A 88 -2.50 8.00 -11.70
CA LEU A 88 -1.95 6.82 -12.35
C LEU A 88 -1.22 7.27 -13.61
N ILE A 89 0.11 7.19 -13.62
CA ILE A 89 0.97 7.57 -14.73
C ILE A 89 1.46 6.28 -15.42
N LEU A 90 0.91 5.98 -16.59
CA LEU A 90 1.00 4.67 -17.23
C LEU A 90 1.68 4.78 -18.60
N PHE A 91 2.61 3.88 -18.87
CA PHE A 91 3.42 3.91 -20.09
C PHE A 91 3.21 2.66 -20.95
N GLU A 92 3.18 2.81 -22.27
CA GLU A 92 3.02 1.70 -23.20
C GLU A 92 4.26 0.82 -23.24
N HIS A 93 5.43 1.44 -23.10
CA HIS A 93 6.71 0.77 -23.22
C HIS A 93 7.56 0.92 -21.95
N GLN A 94 8.21 -0.18 -21.56
CA GLN A 94 9.12 -0.23 -20.42
C GLN A 94 10.24 0.81 -20.52
N SER A 95 10.76 1.08 -21.72
CA SER A 95 11.82 2.08 -21.94
C SER A 95 11.38 3.50 -21.59
N ASN A 96 10.14 3.87 -21.93
CA ASN A 96 9.58 5.19 -21.62
C ASN A 96 9.41 5.36 -20.11
N TYR A 97 8.85 4.33 -19.46
CA TYR A 97 8.74 4.27 -18.01
C TYR A 97 10.11 4.37 -17.33
N GLN A 98 11.09 3.57 -17.75
CA GLN A 98 12.44 3.61 -17.19
C GLN A 98 13.09 4.98 -17.35
N GLY A 99 13.01 5.58 -18.55
CA GLY A 99 13.54 6.93 -18.79
C GLY A 99 12.85 7.99 -17.93
N TYR A 100 11.54 7.89 -17.74
CA TYR A 100 10.77 8.77 -16.86
C TYR A 100 11.21 8.62 -15.40
N MET A 101 11.25 7.38 -14.90
CA MET A 101 11.62 7.08 -13.52
C MET A 101 13.06 7.52 -13.21
N GLN A 102 14.02 7.27 -14.12
CA GLN A 102 15.39 7.74 -13.94
C GLN A 102 15.51 9.26 -13.92
N ARG A 103 14.68 9.97 -14.70
CA ARG A 103 14.71 11.44 -14.77
C ARG A 103 14.12 12.09 -13.53
N TYR A 104 12.98 11.60 -13.04
CA TYR A 104 12.23 12.27 -11.97
C TYR A 104 12.40 11.61 -10.59
N PHE A 105 12.81 10.34 -10.56
CA PHE A 105 12.99 9.52 -9.35
C PHE A 105 14.30 8.70 -9.40
N PRO A 106 15.47 9.32 -9.63
CA PRO A 106 16.73 8.59 -9.91
C PRO A 106 17.21 7.66 -8.80
N ASN A 107 16.81 7.91 -7.54
CA ASN A 107 17.23 7.11 -6.39
C ASN A 107 16.28 5.94 -6.08
N VAL A 108 15.20 5.80 -6.84
CA VAL A 108 14.20 4.76 -6.64
C VAL A 108 14.61 3.53 -7.45
N PRO A 109 14.67 2.33 -6.83
CA PRO A 109 15.03 1.12 -7.55
C PRO A 109 13.99 0.81 -8.63
N PHE A 110 14.45 0.24 -9.74
CA PHE A 110 13.53 -0.17 -10.79
C PHE A 110 12.57 -1.24 -10.28
N ARG A 111 11.28 -1.02 -10.56
CA ARG A 111 10.15 -1.92 -10.33
C ARG A 111 9.23 -1.86 -11.55
N ARG A 112 8.35 -2.85 -11.69
CA ARG A 112 7.42 -2.91 -12.84
C ARG A 112 6.25 -1.94 -12.67
N ALA A 113 5.80 -1.78 -11.43
CA ALA A 113 4.97 -0.69 -10.98
C ALA A 113 5.50 -0.15 -9.65
N LEU A 114 5.05 1.04 -9.26
CA LEU A 114 5.44 1.66 -8.01
C LEU A 114 4.44 2.72 -7.55
N PHE A 115 4.07 2.67 -6.29
CA PHE A 115 3.42 3.75 -5.57
C PHE A 115 4.45 4.71 -4.94
N ILE A 116 4.23 6.01 -5.11
CA ILE A 116 5.02 7.08 -4.51
C ILE A 116 4.07 8.10 -3.88
N LYS A 117 4.23 8.35 -2.57
CA LYS A 117 3.60 9.48 -1.86
C LYS A 117 4.67 10.41 -1.31
N ARG A 118 4.58 11.70 -1.67
CA ARG A 118 5.44 12.78 -1.15
C ARG A 118 4.56 13.81 -0.42
N ARG A 119 4.71 15.10 -0.73
CA ARG A 119 3.78 16.15 -0.30
C ARG A 119 2.71 16.28 -1.40
N GLY A 120 1.49 15.84 -1.11
CA GLY A 120 0.36 15.89 -2.04
C GLY A 120 -0.20 14.50 -2.37
N PRO A 121 -0.97 14.40 -3.47
CA PRO A 121 -1.68 13.18 -3.84
C PRO A 121 -0.74 12.00 -4.08
N GLY A 122 -1.26 10.80 -3.87
CA GLY A 122 -0.57 9.56 -4.22
C GLY A 122 -0.37 9.44 -5.72
N MET A 123 0.77 8.90 -6.14
CA MET A 123 1.09 8.63 -7.54
C MET A 123 1.45 7.15 -7.73
N VAL A 124 0.83 6.50 -8.71
CA VAL A 124 1.13 5.13 -9.13
C VAL A 124 1.74 5.20 -10.52
N PHE A 125 2.90 4.56 -10.71
CA PHE A 125 3.59 4.48 -11.98
C PHE A 125 3.66 3.03 -12.43
N ALA A 126 3.35 2.73 -13.69
CA ALA A 126 3.49 1.38 -14.24
C ALA A 126 3.69 1.44 -15.76
N TYR A 127 4.16 0.34 -16.34
CA TYR A 127 4.15 0.17 -17.79
C TYR A 127 3.31 -1.05 -18.22
N LYS A 128 2.86 -1.03 -19.46
CA LYS A 128 2.06 -2.11 -20.05
C LYS A 128 2.86 -3.41 -20.10
N SER A 129 2.32 -4.42 -19.42
CA SER A 129 2.88 -5.76 -19.34
C SER A 129 1.76 -6.75 -19.06
N ASP A 130 2.04 -8.05 -19.20
CA ASP A 130 1.06 -9.12 -18.90
C ASP A 130 0.64 -9.14 -17.42
N GLN A 131 1.39 -8.47 -16.53
CA GLN A 131 1.12 -8.40 -15.09
C GLN A 131 0.50 -7.07 -14.66
N MET A 132 0.28 -6.13 -15.59
CA MET A 132 -0.14 -4.77 -15.29
C MET A 132 -1.43 -4.71 -14.46
N HIS A 133 -2.37 -5.63 -14.68
CA HIS A 133 -3.61 -5.66 -13.91
C HIS A 133 -3.36 -5.90 -12.42
N ILE A 134 -2.54 -6.90 -12.11
CA ILE A 134 -2.16 -7.29 -10.74
C ILE A 134 -1.35 -6.16 -10.10
N ASP A 135 -0.30 -5.69 -10.80
CA ASP A 135 0.57 -4.64 -10.30
C ASP A 135 -0.20 -3.35 -10.00
N LEU A 136 -1.09 -2.93 -10.91
CA LEU A 136 -1.90 -1.74 -10.67
C LEU A 136 -2.80 -1.91 -9.47
N ARG A 137 -3.42 -3.09 -9.29
CA ARG A 137 -4.31 -3.34 -8.16
C ARG A 137 -3.54 -3.36 -6.83
N HIS A 138 -2.34 -3.92 -6.82
CA HIS A 138 -1.42 -3.86 -5.69
C HIS A 138 -1.05 -2.40 -5.34
N GLU A 139 -0.48 -1.65 -6.28
CA GLU A 139 0.00 -0.28 -6.03
C GLU A 139 -1.14 0.72 -5.74
N THR A 140 -2.30 0.52 -6.35
CA THR A 140 -3.48 1.36 -6.03
C THR A 140 -4.09 1.01 -4.67
N SER A 141 -3.88 -0.21 -4.16
CA SER A 141 -4.27 -0.56 -2.79
C SER A 141 -3.42 0.21 -1.78
N HIS A 142 -2.10 0.26 -1.97
CA HIS A 142 -1.22 1.14 -1.18
C HIS A 142 -1.68 2.60 -1.24
N ALA A 143 -1.97 3.09 -2.45
CA ALA A 143 -2.38 4.47 -2.64
C ALA A 143 -3.68 4.82 -1.90
N LEU A 144 -4.68 3.94 -1.95
CA LEU A 144 -5.95 4.11 -1.24
C LEU A 144 -5.78 4.03 0.28
N LEU A 145 -4.99 3.06 0.77
CA LEU A 145 -4.70 2.91 2.20
C LEU A 145 -3.98 4.15 2.75
N ASN A 146 -2.92 4.58 2.08
CA ASN A 146 -2.12 5.74 2.49
C ASN A 146 -2.84 7.09 2.26
N ALA A 147 -3.89 7.14 1.45
CA ALA A 147 -4.81 8.28 1.35
C ALA A 147 -5.83 8.33 2.50
N SER A 148 -6.19 7.17 3.06
CA SER A 148 -7.30 7.03 4.01
C SER A 148 -6.86 6.84 5.46
N LEU A 149 -5.59 6.47 5.67
CA LEU A 149 -4.99 6.22 6.97
C LEU A 149 -3.79 7.16 7.17
N PRO A 150 -3.62 7.76 8.37
CA PRO A 150 -2.50 8.67 8.63
C PRO A 150 -1.14 7.98 8.61
N TYR A 151 -1.12 6.68 8.93
CA TYR A 151 0.00 5.78 8.69
C TYR A 151 -0.51 4.33 8.66
N VAL A 152 0.25 3.45 8.02
CA VAL A 152 0.04 2.00 8.04
C VAL A 152 1.37 1.32 8.36
N PRO A 153 1.44 0.36 9.30
CA PRO A 153 2.66 -0.42 9.50
C PRO A 153 3.08 -1.11 8.21
N LEU A 154 4.37 -1.10 7.88
CA LEU A 154 4.89 -1.57 6.59
C LEU A 154 4.37 -2.96 6.22
N TRP A 155 4.57 -3.96 7.08
CA TRP A 155 4.10 -5.31 6.80
C TRP A 155 2.58 -5.39 6.59
N LEU A 156 1.80 -4.54 7.26
CA LEU A 156 0.34 -4.54 7.11
C LEU A 156 -0.07 -3.87 5.79
N ASP A 157 0.63 -2.81 5.37
CA ASP A 157 0.43 -2.17 4.07
C ASP A 157 0.69 -3.17 2.94
N GLU A 158 1.84 -3.85 2.96
CA GLU A 158 2.19 -4.90 2.00
C GLU A 158 1.22 -6.08 2.06
N GLY A 159 0.88 -6.58 3.26
CA GLY A 159 -0.06 -7.69 3.42
C GLY A 159 -1.46 -7.39 2.91
N LEU A 160 -1.93 -6.14 3.06
CA LEU A 160 -3.21 -5.70 2.51
C LEU A 160 -3.13 -5.53 1.00
N ALA A 161 -2.06 -4.93 0.47
CA ALA A 161 -1.86 -4.80 -0.97
C ALA A 161 -1.81 -6.16 -1.68
N GLU A 162 -1.05 -7.11 -1.14
CA GLU A 162 -1.03 -8.52 -1.58
C GLU A 162 -2.44 -9.15 -1.48
N TYR A 163 -3.18 -8.91 -0.41
CA TYR A 163 -4.53 -9.46 -0.28
C TYR A 163 -5.48 -8.91 -1.36
N PHE A 164 -5.37 -7.62 -1.69
CA PHE A 164 -6.23 -6.97 -2.66
C PHE A 164 -5.76 -7.10 -4.10
N GLU A 165 -4.54 -7.50 -4.42
CA GLU A 165 -4.04 -7.58 -5.81
C GLU A 165 -4.82 -8.56 -6.69
N SER A 166 -5.47 -9.55 -6.08
CA SER A 166 -6.38 -10.49 -6.74
C SER A 166 -7.82 -9.96 -6.74
N PRO A 167 -8.55 -9.99 -7.88
CA PRO A 167 -9.96 -9.60 -7.91
C PRO A 167 -10.82 -10.60 -7.12
N PRO A 168 -11.97 -10.17 -6.56
CA PRO A 168 -12.87 -11.02 -5.78
C PRO A 168 -13.71 -11.93 -6.70
N THR A 169 -13.06 -12.81 -7.46
CA THR A 169 -13.74 -13.82 -8.30
C THR A 169 -13.47 -15.22 -7.78
N ASP A 170 -14.46 -16.10 -7.94
CA ASP A 170 -14.39 -17.51 -7.50
C ASP A 170 -13.24 -18.32 -8.15
N ALA A 171 -12.64 -17.83 -9.24
CA ALA A 171 -11.49 -18.46 -9.91
C ALA A 171 -10.13 -18.00 -9.36
N ALA A 172 -10.07 -16.93 -8.55
CA ALA A 172 -8.86 -16.48 -7.83
C ALA A 172 -8.55 -17.34 -6.59
N ARG A 173 -9.08 -18.58 -6.56
CA ARG A 173 -9.26 -19.39 -5.34
C ARG A 173 -7.97 -19.86 -4.69
N GLN A 174 -6.81 -19.59 -5.31
CA GLN A 174 -5.50 -19.82 -4.69
C GLN A 174 -4.56 -18.66 -4.98
N HIS A 175 -4.48 -17.72 -4.04
CA HIS A 175 -3.41 -16.72 -4.02
C HIS A 175 -2.04 -17.43 -4.15
N ILE A 176 -1.05 -16.79 -4.76
CA ILE A 176 0.28 -17.37 -4.97
C ILE A 176 0.91 -17.88 -3.66
N HIS A 177 0.58 -17.22 -2.54
CA HIS A 177 1.05 -17.54 -1.19
C HIS A 177 0.27 -18.67 -0.51
N GLN A 178 -0.90 -19.08 -1.01
CA GLN A 178 -1.74 -20.04 -0.29
C GLN A 178 -1.06 -21.39 -0.16
N ALA A 179 -0.49 -21.93 -1.23
CA ALA A 179 0.14 -23.25 -1.22
C ALA A 179 1.39 -23.30 -0.31
N SER A 180 2.23 -22.27 -0.34
CA SER A 180 3.40 -22.15 0.54
C SER A 180 2.99 -21.96 2.00
N THR A 181 1.95 -21.17 2.27
CA THR A 181 1.40 -20.95 3.61
C THR A 181 0.82 -22.24 4.20
N ARG A 182 0.03 -22.98 3.42
CA ARG A 182 -0.50 -24.29 3.82
C ARG A 182 0.62 -25.27 4.17
N ARG A 183 1.71 -25.27 3.38
CA ARG A 183 2.90 -26.10 3.65
C ARG A 183 3.56 -25.71 4.97
N LYS A 184 3.81 -24.42 5.21
CA LYS A 184 4.35 -23.94 6.50
C LYS A 184 3.45 -24.35 7.68
N ALA A 185 2.13 -24.18 7.54
CA ALA A 185 1.16 -24.57 8.57
C ALA A 185 1.10 -26.08 8.81
N PHE A 186 1.24 -26.90 7.77
CA PHE A 186 1.36 -28.37 7.92
C PHE A 186 2.57 -28.75 8.78
N TRP A 187 3.70 -28.06 8.61
CA TRP A 187 4.88 -28.19 9.48
C TRP A 187 4.80 -27.40 10.79
N ARG A 188 3.60 -26.95 11.17
CA ARG A 188 3.31 -26.20 12.41
C ARG A 188 4.10 -24.90 12.54
N GLN A 189 4.54 -24.31 11.43
CA GLN A 189 5.21 -23.02 11.40
C GLN A 189 4.17 -21.90 11.35
N VAL A 190 4.29 -20.95 12.28
CA VAL A 190 3.44 -19.75 12.33
C VAL A 190 4.35 -18.53 12.31
N PRO A 191 4.17 -17.60 11.36
CA PRO A 191 4.96 -16.37 11.31
C PRO A 191 4.74 -15.50 12.55
N SER A 192 5.78 -14.82 13.02
CA SER A 192 5.67 -13.91 14.17
C SER A 192 5.25 -12.52 13.70
N ILE A 193 4.13 -12.01 14.23
CA ILE A 193 3.71 -10.63 13.97
C ILE A 193 4.76 -9.65 14.50
N GLU A 194 5.37 -9.94 15.65
CA GLU A 194 6.41 -9.09 16.25
C GLU A 194 7.63 -8.94 15.34
N SER A 195 7.99 -10.02 14.63
CA SER A 195 9.09 -9.98 13.65
C SER A 195 8.73 -9.11 12.45
N LEU A 196 7.49 -9.22 11.95
CA LEU A 196 6.97 -8.36 10.87
C LEU A 196 6.86 -6.88 11.31
N GLU A 197 6.43 -6.62 12.55
CA GLU A 197 6.36 -5.27 13.12
C GLU A 197 7.74 -4.65 13.35
N ALA A 198 8.78 -5.46 13.50
CA ALA A 198 10.16 -5.00 13.64
C ALA A 198 10.82 -4.66 12.29
N VAL A 199 10.21 -5.02 11.15
CA VAL A 199 10.72 -4.67 9.82
C VAL A 199 10.55 -3.16 9.59
N GLY A 200 11.67 -2.44 9.62
CA GLY A 200 11.67 -0.98 9.54
C GLY A 200 11.73 -0.40 8.13
N ASP A 201 12.12 -1.19 7.13
CA ASP A 201 12.26 -0.74 5.74
C ASP A 201 11.97 -1.83 4.71
N LEU A 202 11.70 -1.39 3.47
CA LEU A 202 11.39 -2.24 2.32
C LEU A 202 12.56 -3.14 1.89
N SER A 203 13.80 -2.80 2.21
CA SER A 203 14.95 -3.64 1.82
C SER A 203 15.03 -4.93 2.64
N ALA A 204 14.44 -4.91 3.84
CA ALA A 204 14.26 -6.07 4.69
C ALA A 204 12.96 -6.85 4.41
N MET A 205 12.10 -6.38 3.50
CA MET A 205 10.92 -7.12 3.02
C MET A 205 11.30 -8.02 1.84
N GLY A 206 11.46 -9.32 2.09
CA GLY A 206 11.67 -10.34 1.06
C GLY A 206 10.42 -11.17 0.80
N ALA A 207 10.51 -12.11 -0.15
CA ALA A 207 9.38 -12.98 -0.52
C ALA A 207 8.76 -13.75 0.67
N THR A 208 9.55 -14.02 1.71
CA THR A 208 9.02 -14.65 2.94
C THR A 208 8.17 -13.67 3.74
N GLU A 209 8.66 -12.45 3.96
CA GLU A 209 7.97 -11.43 4.74
C GLU A 209 6.66 -10.99 4.05
N TYR A 210 6.67 -10.86 2.71
CA TYR A 210 5.47 -10.64 1.90
C TYR A 210 4.43 -11.76 2.07
N GLN A 211 4.86 -13.02 1.92
CA GLN A 211 4.00 -14.18 2.11
C GLN A 211 3.41 -14.25 3.53
N GLU A 212 4.22 -13.92 4.53
CA GLU A 212 3.82 -13.94 5.93
C GLU A 212 2.86 -12.79 6.27
N ALA A 213 3.11 -11.59 5.76
CA ALA A 213 2.21 -10.46 5.84
C ALA A 213 0.83 -10.77 5.23
N TRP A 214 0.81 -11.30 4.01
CA TRP A 214 -0.41 -11.78 3.34
C TRP A 214 -1.14 -12.82 4.20
N SER A 215 -0.40 -13.80 4.74
CA SER A 215 -1.01 -14.89 5.52
C SER A 215 -1.69 -14.39 6.80
N TRP A 216 -1.13 -13.38 7.45
CA TRP A 216 -1.73 -12.74 8.61
C TRP A 216 -2.98 -11.95 8.26
N VAL A 217 -2.94 -11.14 7.19
CA VAL A 217 -4.12 -10.41 6.71
C VAL A 217 -5.23 -11.38 6.32
N HIS A 218 -4.90 -12.45 5.60
CA HIS A 218 -5.87 -13.47 5.22
C HIS A 218 -6.46 -14.18 6.46
N PHE A 219 -5.64 -14.57 7.43
CA PHE A 219 -6.13 -15.19 8.67
C PHE A 219 -7.09 -14.25 9.41
N LEU A 220 -6.67 -12.99 9.62
CA LEU A 220 -7.47 -12.00 10.33
C LEU A 220 -8.80 -11.73 9.61
N LEU A 221 -8.82 -11.66 8.28
CA LEU A 221 -10.06 -11.35 7.55
C LEU A 221 -11.05 -12.50 7.45
N HIS A 222 -10.57 -13.75 7.47
CA HIS A 222 -11.36 -14.92 7.05
C HIS A 222 -11.52 -16.03 8.09
N GLU A 223 -10.75 -16.05 9.17
CA GLU A 223 -10.85 -17.17 10.12
C GLU A 223 -12.15 -17.11 10.94
N SER A 224 -12.56 -15.93 11.42
CA SER A 224 -13.82 -15.71 12.15
C SER A 224 -14.16 -14.22 12.23
N ASP A 225 -15.41 -13.90 12.63
CA ASP A 225 -15.80 -12.52 12.92
C ASP A 225 -14.98 -11.89 14.05
N GLN A 226 -14.50 -12.71 15.00
CA GLN A 226 -13.67 -12.23 16.10
C GLN A 226 -12.30 -11.77 15.61
N SER A 227 -11.61 -12.58 14.81
CA SER A 227 -10.29 -12.23 14.25
C SER A 227 -10.40 -11.06 13.27
N ARG A 228 -11.49 -11.00 12.50
CA ARG A 228 -11.80 -9.88 11.62
C ARG A 228 -12.00 -8.59 12.41
N GLY A 229 -12.72 -8.68 13.53
CA GLY A 229 -12.95 -7.54 14.43
C GLY A 229 -11.65 -6.95 14.98
N VAL A 230 -10.63 -7.77 15.26
CA VAL A 230 -9.32 -7.28 15.72
C VAL A 230 -8.66 -6.38 14.67
N LEU A 231 -8.60 -6.83 13.42
CA LEU A 231 -8.02 -6.03 12.33
C LEU A 231 -8.82 -4.76 12.05
N ILE A 232 -10.15 -4.87 11.97
CA ILE A 232 -11.01 -3.71 11.69
C ILE A 232 -10.86 -2.63 12.77
N ARG A 233 -10.92 -3.00 14.06
CA ARG A 233 -10.72 -2.04 15.15
C ARG A 233 -9.34 -1.40 15.10
N PHE A 234 -8.29 -2.18 14.83
CA PHE A 234 -6.94 -1.65 14.67
C PHE A 234 -6.87 -0.58 13.56
N LEU A 235 -7.46 -0.85 12.39
CA LEU A 235 -7.49 0.11 11.27
C LEU A 235 -8.36 1.35 11.55
N GLN A 236 -9.49 1.18 12.24
CA GLN A 236 -10.37 2.30 12.62
C GLN A 236 -9.70 3.22 13.65
N GLU A 237 -8.98 2.67 14.61
CA GLU A 237 -8.21 3.46 15.57
C GLU A 237 -7.06 4.21 14.90
N LEU A 238 -6.36 3.58 13.94
CA LEU A 238 -5.39 4.25 13.07
C LEU A 238 -6.05 5.45 12.36
N GLN A 239 -7.20 5.23 11.70
CA GLN A 239 -7.93 6.28 11.01
C GLN A 239 -8.35 7.43 11.95
N ALA A 240 -8.74 7.09 13.18
CA ALA A 240 -9.12 8.05 14.22
C ALA A 240 -7.94 8.76 14.89
N HIS A 241 -6.70 8.55 14.42
CA HIS A 241 -5.47 9.09 15.03
C HIS A 241 -5.29 8.66 16.50
N SER A 242 -5.94 7.56 16.90
CA SER A 242 -5.77 6.95 18.21
C SER A 242 -4.61 5.96 18.13
N PRO A 243 -3.67 5.93 19.10
CA PRO A 243 -2.57 4.96 19.07
C PRO A 243 -3.12 3.55 19.23
N PRO A 244 -3.09 2.70 18.19
CA PRO A 244 -3.65 1.35 18.31
C PRO A 244 -2.72 0.41 19.08
N GLY A 245 -1.49 0.83 19.40
CA GLY A 245 -0.45 -0.05 19.91
C GLY A 245 0.02 -1.04 18.84
N GLN A 246 0.58 -2.17 19.27
CA GLN A 246 1.02 -3.23 18.37
C GLN A 246 -0.12 -4.22 18.10
N LEU A 247 -0.27 -4.63 16.84
CA LEU A 247 -1.26 -5.62 16.44
C LEU A 247 -0.92 -6.99 17.03
N SER A 248 0.37 -7.32 17.19
CA SER A 248 0.83 -8.53 17.89
C SER A 248 0.23 -8.67 19.29
N ARG A 249 0.29 -7.58 20.09
CA ARG A 249 -0.28 -7.54 21.44
C ARG A 249 -1.80 -7.67 21.46
N ARG A 250 -2.50 -7.07 20.49
CA ARG A 250 -3.95 -7.20 20.35
C ARG A 250 -4.36 -8.62 20.00
N VAL A 251 -3.71 -9.22 19.00
CA VAL A 251 -3.94 -10.62 18.64
C VAL A 251 -3.71 -11.53 19.84
N ALA A 252 -2.63 -11.34 20.61
CA ALA A 252 -2.38 -12.13 21.81
C ALA A 252 -3.44 -11.94 22.92
N THR A 253 -3.99 -10.73 23.06
CA THR A 253 -4.96 -10.40 24.12
C THR A 253 -6.38 -10.83 23.74
N GLU A 254 -6.80 -10.57 22.51
CA GLU A 254 -8.17 -10.74 22.03
C GLU A 254 -8.39 -12.13 21.40
N LEU A 255 -7.32 -12.83 21.00
CA LEU A 255 -7.34 -14.17 20.43
C LEU A 255 -6.31 -15.07 21.16
N PRO A 256 -6.46 -15.42 22.44
CA PRO A 256 -5.42 -16.12 23.22
C PRO A 256 -4.94 -17.45 22.61
N ASP A 257 -5.77 -18.10 21.80
CA ASP A 257 -5.52 -19.35 21.08
C ASP A 257 -5.19 -19.15 19.59
N TRP A 258 -4.75 -17.95 19.21
CA TRP A 258 -4.47 -17.55 17.81
C TRP A 258 -3.54 -18.52 17.08
N LYS A 259 -2.54 -19.11 17.76
CA LYS A 259 -1.59 -20.05 17.12
C LYS A 259 -2.30 -21.29 16.59
N SER A 260 -3.12 -21.93 17.42
CA SER A 260 -3.89 -23.10 17.01
C SER A 260 -4.91 -22.76 15.93
N ARG A 261 -5.55 -21.59 16.04
CA ARG A 261 -6.54 -21.12 15.06
C ARG A 261 -5.91 -20.83 13.71
N TYR A 262 -4.74 -20.18 13.70
CA TYR A 262 -3.97 -19.90 12.49
C TYR A 262 -3.59 -21.19 11.77
N LEU A 263 -3.04 -22.17 12.51
CA LEU A 263 -2.69 -23.47 11.94
C LEU A 263 -3.92 -24.18 11.38
N ALA A 264 -5.02 -24.23 12.14
CA ALA A 264 -6.26 -24.85 11.70
C ALA A 264 -6.84 -24.17 10.45
N HIS A 265 -6.78 -22.84 10.36
CA HIS A 265 -7.26 -22.07 9.21
C HIS A 265 -6.54 -22.47 7.91
N PHE A 266 -5.22 -22.63 7.96
CA PHE A 266 -4.41 -23.00 6.79
C PHE A 266 -4.22 -24.51 6.60
N GLN A 267 -4.79 -25.36 7.47
CA GLN A 267 -4.80 -26.82 7.28
C GLN A 267 -6.10 -27.33 6.65
N ARG A 268 -7.13 -26.48 6.57
CA ARG A 268 -8.41 -26.77 5.90
C ARG A 268 -8.29 -26.68 4.38
#